data_AF-A0A2W4P0J8-F1
#
_entry.id   AF-A0A2W4P0J8-F1
#
_cell.length_a   1.000
_cell.length_b   1.000
_cell.length_c   1.000
_cell.angle_alpha   90.00
_cell.angle_beta   90.00
_cell.angle_gamma   90.00
#
_symmetry.space_group_name_H-M   'P 1'
#
loop_
_entity.id
_entity.type
_entity.pdbx_description
1 polymer ?
#
loop_
_entity_poly.entity_id
_entity_poly.type
_entity_poly.pdbx_seq_one_letter_code
_entity_poly.pdbx_strand_id
1 'polypeptide(L)'
;MTGIFALLAVACGGESERSVSDVEATDGNGGARIGTDAEAGADDDSGGTAPGTVATEPGDAGPGGTSDSNGGTESGVVEGGASPGGGGAGGSVPEPMVGGGGSTGSGETPMPIAGCEPFALTTTSAENCHVEFRCDEGEYLYTRCMADGDSSLCECRGSNGFREYLFEGVSGFAACERAVDVCAEGEVVSIDGPRECSVSRSAGSDSCVRRDSCRRMAELADGVAAVESEFEATWCDRESTTSARCFCLFDGIERQYLIETSEIASSCDTVHAICGSEAEIEPKSDRECEVVEQNAEPDRCGIEELCSEALEAGDGVAATLLDSRRASCTATSDAGARCSCWGANGSLEFEVAGAPVTESTCVDALGMCESLDTLEITGDAQCRPTLQYADAQYCDATLECALEATIEGEPLRVYGALFVLCSPVGDGWTCTCTAGTNVGRLTIDIADPWEACTEAMARCPEAVDVQPSDLTSQ
;
A
#
# COMPACT_ATOMS: atom_id res chain seq x y z
N MET A 1 -13.00 51.86 -35.95
CA MET A 1 -12.12 52.14 -34.81
C MET A 1 -11.25 50.92 -34.66
N THR A 2 -10.05 51.01 -35.21
CA THR A 2 -9.13 49.90 -35.44
C THR A 2 -7.94 50.17 -34.54
N GLY A 3 -7.85 49.44 -33.42
CA GLY A 3 -6.80 49.59 -32.43
C GLY A 3 -5.72 48.51 -32.64
N ILE A 4 -4.55 48.97 -33.06
CA ILE A 4 -3.34 48.20 -33.29
C ILE A 4 -2.76 47.78 -31.93
N PHE A 5 -2.60 46.47 -31.69
CA PHE A 5 -1.76 45.95 -30.61
C PHE A 5 -0.36 45.69 -31.15
N ALA A 6 0.63 46.37 -30.54
CA ALA A 6 2.04 46.25 -30.84
C ALA A 6 2.65 45.07 -30.08
N LEU A 7 3.28 44.16 -30.81
CA LEU A 7 4.18 43.14 -30.28
C LEU A 7 5.54 43.78 -29.94
N LEU A 8 5.95 43.65 -28.69
CA LEU A 8 7.29 43.95 -28.20
C LEU A 8 8.04 42.63 -28.06
N ALA A 9 9.01 42.40 -28.95
CA ALA A 9 9.99 41.33 -28.83
C ALA A 9 11.18 41.86 -27.99
N VAL A 10 11.46 41.20 -26.87
CA VAL A 10 12.68 41.41 -26.07
C VAL A 10 13.62 40.26 -26.39
N ALA A 11 14.70 40.59 -27.10
CA ALA A 11 15.84 39.70 -27.27
C ALA A 11 16.87 40.03 -26.18
N CYS A 12 17.18 39.07 -25.31
CA CYS A 12 18.36 39.11 -24.45
C CYS A 12 19.33 38.04 -24.95
N GLY A 13 20.35 38.48 -25.68
CA GLY A 13 21.58 37.73 -25.90
C GLY A 13 22.49 37.91 -24.69
N GLY A 14 22.98 36.81 -24.14
CA GLY A 14 23.98 36.76 -23.08
C GLY A 14 25.08 35.79 -23.48
N GLU A 15 26.19 36.34 -23.94
CA GLU A 15 27.45 35.64 -24.19
C GLU A 15 28.03 35.24 -22.82
N SER A 16 28.42 33.98 -22.64
CA SER A 16 29.16 33.53 -21.46
C SER A 16 30.36 32.71 -21.90
N GLU A 17 31.52 33.35 -21.82
CA GLU A 17 32.84 32.76 -21.99
C GLU A 17 33.09 31.74 -20.88
N ARG A 18 33.21 30.46 -21.23
CA ARG A 18 33.61 29.41 -20.27
C ARG A 18 35.13 29.29 -20.29
N SER A 19 35.75 29.76 -19.21
CA SER A 19 37.17 29.62 -18.90
C SER A 19 37.53 28.16 -18.71
N VAL A 20 38.44 27.66 -19.56
CA VAL A 20 39.17 26.41 -19.40
C VAL A 20 40.08 26.54 -18.18
N SER A 21 39.93 25.65 -17.21
CA SER A 21 40.94 25.44 -16.16
C SER A 21 41.58 24.10 -16.41
N ASP A 22 42.81 24.15 -16.91
CA ASP A 22 43.74 23.04 -16.99
C ASP A 22 44.00 22.48 -15.59
N VAL A 23 43.76 21.18 -15.38
CA VAL A 23 44.34 20.43 -14.26
C VAL A 23 45.33 19.45 -14.84
N GLU A 24 46.58 19.68 -14.46
CA GLU A 24 47.78 18.99 -14.92
C GLU A 24 47.75 17.50 -14.57
N ALA A 25 48.22 16.72 -15.54
CA ALA A 25 48.57 15.33 -15.40
C ALA A 25 49.79 15.16 -14.47
N THR A 26 49.73 14.17 -13.58
CA THR A 26 50.94 13.56 -13.00
C THR A 26 50.96 12.08 -13.30
N ASP A 27 51.95 11.71 -14.09
CA ASP A 27 52.42 10.35 -14.35
C ASP A 27 52.79 9.61 -13.06
N GLY A 28 52.45 8.31 -13.00
CA GLY A 28 52.84 7.41 -11.92
C GLY A 28 52.78 5.95 -12.36
N ASN A 29 53.79 5.51 -13.11
CA ASN A 29 53.95 4.17 -13.64
C ASN A 29 54.61 3.22 -12.61
N GLY A 30 54.15 1.96 -12.53
CA GLY A 30 55.00 0.82 -12.16
C GLY A 30 54.40 -0.24 -11.22
N GLY A 31 54.20 -1.46 -11.72
CA GLY A 31 54.13 -2.67 -10.89
C GLY A 31 53.39 -3.85 -11.52
N ALA A 32 54.13 -4.85 -12.01
CA ALA A 32 53.65 -5.93 -12.87
C ALA A 32 53.48 -7.30 -12.15
N ARG A 33 52.46 -8.07 -12.59
CA ARG A 33 52.31 -9.56 -12.65
C ARG A 33 52.17 -10.31 -11.29
N ILE A 34 51.36 -11.37 -11.13
CA ILE A 34 51.31 -12.67 -11.83
C ILE A 34 50.00 -13.44 -11.46
N GLY A 35 49.39 -14.13 -12.45
CA GLY A 35 48.73 -15.46 -12.33
C GLY A 35 47.24 -15.47 -11.98
N THR A 36 46.37 -16.32 -12.53
CA THR A 36 46.47 -17.42 -13.51
C THR A 36 45.05 -17.73 -14.00
N ASP A 37 44.97 -18.29 -15.20
CA ASP A 37 43.79 -18.73 -15.94
C ASP A 37 42.91 -19.75 -15.19
N ALA A 38 41.59 -19.66 -15.39
CA ALA A 38 40.71 -20.83 -15.48
C ALA A 38 39.46 -20.46 -16.28
N GLU A 39 39.33 -21.12 -17.44
CA GLU A 39 38.21 -21.00 -18.36
C GLU A 39 36.95 -21.67 -17.80
N ALA A 40 35.77 -21.14 -18.15
CA ALA A 40 34.50 -21.83 -18.03
C ALA A 40 33.77 -21.76 -19.38
N GLY A 41 33.79 -22.90 -20.09
CA GLY A 41 32.91 -23.19 -21.21
C GLY A 41 31.78 -24.12 -20.76
N ALA A 42 30.56 -23.66 -21.01
CA ALA A 42 29.42 -24.35 -21.64
C ALA A 42 28.98 -25.78 -21.21
N ASP A 43 27.68 -25.84 -20.92
CA ASP A 43 26.65 -26.77 -21.42
C ASP A 43 26.31 -28.11 -20.69
N ASP A 44 24.99 -28.21 -20.50
CA ASP A 44 24.09 -29.35 -20.73
C ASP A 44 23.87 -30.48 -19.67
N ASP A 45 22.63 -30.42 -19.16
CA ASP A 45 21.57 -31.45 -19.23
C ASP A 45 21.36 -32.50 -18.12
N SER A 46 20.05 -32.56 -17.76
CA SER A 46 19.24 -33.76 -17.55
C SER A 46 19.37 -34.62 -16.27
N GLY A 47 18.27 -34.66 -15.51
CA GLY A 47 17.58 -35.93 -15.23
C GLY A 47 17.47 -36.43 -13.78
N GLY A 48 16.24 -36.35 -13.24
CA GLY A 48 15.53 -37.57 -12.80
C GLY A 48 15.62 -38.07 -11.34
N THR A 49 14.53 -37.83 -10.61
CA THR A 49 13.78 -38.78 -9.74
C THR A 49 14.44 -39.53 -8.56
N ALA A 50 14.05 -39.07 -7.35
CA ALA A 50 13.29 -39.80 -6.31
C ALA A 50 14.00 -40.92 -5.47
N PRO A 51 13.38 -41.44 -4.38
CA PRO A 51 13.69 -41.04 -3.00
C PRO A 51 14.10 -42.21 -2.09
N GLY A 52 14.64 -41.91 -0.90
CA GLY A 52 15.01 -42.92 0.10
C GLY A 52 14.73 -42.48 1.53
N THR A 53 13.72 -43.09 2.14
CA THR A 53 13.34 -43.05 3.56
C THR A 53 14.14 -44.03 4.43
N VAL A 54 14.01 -43.87 5.77
CA VAL A 54 14.32 -44.82 6.89
C VAL A 54 15.77 -44.69 7.42
N ALA A 55 16.11 -44.55 8.72
CA ALA A 55 15.51 -44.75 10.07
C ALA A 55 16.33 -43.90 11.10
N THR A 56 15.74 -43.27 12.14
CA THR A 56 15.66 -43.71 13.57
C THR A 56 16.97 -44.34 14.12
N GLU A 57 17.58 -44.03 15.27
CA GLU A 57 17.34 -43.30 16.55
C GLU A 57 18.64 -43.57 17.41
N PRO A 58 18.77 -43.37 18.73
CA PRO A 58 18.36 -42.31 19.68
C PRO A 58 19.54 -41.82 20.58
N GLY A 59 19.31 -40.79 21.40
CA GLY A 59 20.22 -40.37 22.47
C GLY A 59 19.49 -40.15 23.81
N ASP A 60 19.76 -41.03 24.78
CA ASP A 60 19.47 -40.94 26.22
C ASP A 60 19.99 -39.61 26.84
N ALA A 61 19.28 -38.86 27.68
CA ALA A 61 18.69 -39.10 29.02
C ALA A 61 19.57 -38.61 30.21
N GLY A 62 19.20 -37.43 30.73
CA GLY A 62 19.20 -37.00 32.16
C GLY A 62 20.54 -36.61 32.84
N PRO A 63 20.52 -36.08 34.09
CA PRO A 63 19.42 -35.62 34.98
C PRO A 63 19.57 -34.10 35.33
N GLY A 64 18.66 -33.34 35.96
CA GLY A 64 17.73 -33.56 37.06
C GLY A 64 18.14 -32.69 38.27
N GLY A 65 17.32 -31.72 38.69
CA GLY A 65 17.56 -30.89 39.88
C GLY A 65 16.35 -30.01 40.24
N THR A 66 15.79 -30.27 41.41
CA THR A 66 14.51 -29.79 41.96
C THR A 66 14.67 -28.57 42.88
N SER A 67 13.61 -27.75 43.03
CA SER A 67 12.88 -27.48 44.30
C SER A 67 12.28 -26.06 44.44
N ASP A 68 10.96 -26.08 44.64
CA ASP A 68 10.15 -25.34 45.65
C ASP A 68 9.83 -23.83 45.54
N SER A 69 8.59 -23.58 45.09
CA SER A 69 7.47 -22.88 45.77
C SER A 69 7.73 -21.65 46.66
N ASN A 70 7.14 -20.51 46.28
CA ASN A 70 6.28 -19.71 47.16
C ASN A 70 5.35 -18.79 46.36
N GLY A 71 4.06 -18.80 46.73
CA GLY A 71 3.03 -17.93 46.17
C GLY A 71 3.03 -16.53 46.77
N GLY A 72 2.51 -15.58 46.01
CA GLY A 72 2.27 -14.20 46.42
C GLY A 72 1.48 -13.47 45.34
N THR A 73 0.32 -12.99 45.72
CA THR A 73 -0.80 -12.38 44.99
C THR A 73 -0.51 -11.04 44.29
N GLU A 74 -1.26 -10.85 43.19
CA GLU A 74 -1.90 -9.61 42.70
C GLU A 74 -1.04 -8.39 42.26
N SER A 75 -1.02 -8.15 40.95
CA SER A 75 -1.42 -6.88 40.31
C SER A 75 -1.47 -7.09 38.79
N GLY A 76 -2.68 -7.24 38.26
CA GLY A 76 -2.93 -7.29 36.81
C GLY A 76 -2.84 -5.89 36.23
N VAL A 77 -1.79 -5.63 35.46
CA VAL A 77 -1.70 -4.50 34.54
C VAL A 77 -2.48 -4.91 33.29
N VAL A 78 -3.50 -4.13 32.96
CA VAL A 78 -4.26 -4.27 31.72
C VAL A 78 -3.38 -3.71 30.60
N GLU A 79 -2.76 -4.58 29.82
CA GLU A 79 -2.18 -4.21 28.52
C GLU A 79 -3.34 -3.93 27.57
N GLY A 80 -3.53 -2.65 27.25
CA GLY A 80 -4.42 -2.23 26.17
C GLY A 80 -3.84 -2.71 24.85
N GLY A 81 -4.47 -3.73 24.27
CA GLY A 81 -4.21 -4.20 22.92
C GLY A 81 -4.51 -3.08 21.93
N ALA A 82 -3.46 -2.53 21.32
CA ALA A 82 -3.61 -1.75 20.11
C ALA A 82 -4.03 -2.69 18.98
N SER A 83 -5.19 -2.46 18.39
CA SER A 83 -5.49 -2.97 17.05
C SER A 83 -4.43 -2.44 16.09
N PRO A 84 -3.84 -3.28 15.23
CA PRO A 84 -3.03 -2.77 14.13
C PRO A 84 -4.00 -2.20 13.08
N GLY A 85 -4.13 -0.88 13.08
CA GLY A 85 -4.66 -0.15 11.92
C GLY A 85 -3.64 -0.27 10.78
N GLY A 86 -4.13 -0.69 9.62
CA GLY A 86 -3.34 -0.88 8.41
C GLY A 86 -2.73 0.45 7.95
N GLY A 87 -1.40 0.50 7.94
CA GLY A 87 -0.63 1.47 7.19
C GLY A 87 -0.32 0.91 5.81
N GLY A 88 -0.70 1.67 4.78
CA GLY A 88 -0.30 1.43 3.40
C GLY A 88 1.21 1.60 3.25
N ALA A 89 1.88 0.47 3.08
CA ALA A 89 3.14 0.36 2.37
C ALA A 89 2.98 -0.88 1.49
N GLY A 90 3.46 -0.85 0.25
CA GLY A 90 3.32 -1.88 -0.78
C GLY A 90 3.80 -3.28 -0.37
N GLY A 91 3.07 -3.90 0.54
CA GLY A 91 3.18 -5.27 0.97
C GLY A 91 2.08 -6.05 0.29
N SER A 92 2.48 -7.12 -0.37
CA SER A 92 1.62 -8.16 -0.92
C SER A 92 0.36 -8.33 -0.06
N VAL A 93 -0.80 -8.32 -0.73
CA VAL A 93 -2.08 -8.80 -0.19
C VAL A 93 -1.78 -9.99 0.73
N PRO A 94 -2.20 -10.01 2.01
CA PRO A 94 -2.06 -11.23 2.78
C PRO A 94 -2.91 -12.27 2.06
N GLU A 95 -2.23 -13.21 1.39
CA GLU A 95 -2.80 -14.46 0.91
C GLU A 95 -3.70 -15.00 2.02
N PRO A 96 -4.86 -15.63 1.71
CA PRO A 96 -5.57 -16.39 2.72
C PRO A 96 -4.60 -17.46 3.21
N MET A 97 -4.09 -17.28 4.44
CA MET A 97 -3.34 -18.32 5.13
C MET A 97 -4.33 -19.45 5.40
N VAL A 98 -4.43 -20.37 4.44
CA VAL A 98 -5.19 -21.63 4.56
C VAL A 98 -4.41 -22.55 5.49
N GLY A 99 -4.49 -22.24 6.79
CA GLY A 99 -4.20 -23.19 7.84
C GLY A 99 -5.36 -24.18 7.89
N GLY A 100 -5.16 -25.39 7.38
CA GLY A 100 -6.06 -26.53 7.59
C GLY A 100 -6.17 -26.86 9.08
N GLY A 101 -6.99 -26.10 9.81
CA GLY A 101 -7.26 -26.25 11.23
C GLY A 101 -8.51 -27.09 11.43
N GLY A 102 -8.32 -28.33 11.85
CA GLY A 102 -9.41 -29.23 12.21
C GLY A 102 -10.35 -28.63 13.26
N SER A 103 -11.65 -28.72 12.95
CA SER A 103 -12.76 -28.37 13.85
C SER A 103 -12.62 -29.06 15.20
N THR A 104 -12.47 -28.26 16.26
CA THR A 104 -12.80 -28.67 17.64
C THR A 104 -13.32 -27.47 18.43
N GLY A 105 -14.60 -27.15 18.21
CA GLY A 105 -15.33 -26.20 19.03
C GLY A 105 -16.82 -26.29 18.74
N SER A 106 -17.61 -26.71 19.74
CA SER A 106 -19.07 -26.73 19.67
C SER A 106 -19.62 -25.30 19.79
N GLY A 107 -19.46 -24.50 18.75
CA GLY A 107 -20.21 -23.27 18.53
C GLY A 107 -21.41 -23.57 17.63
N GLU A 108 -22.56 -22.95 17.90
CA GLU A 108 -23.72 -23.00 17.02
C GLU A 108 -23.31 -22.48 15.63
N THR A 109 -23.61 -23.25 14.58
CA THR A 109 -23.36 -22.82 13.20
C THR A 109 -24.34 -21.68 12.88
N PRO A 110 -23.87 -20.53 12.37
CA PRO A 110 -24.73 -19.41 12.05
C PRO A 110 -25.75 -19.86 11.01
N MET A 111 -26.95 -19.29 11.08
CA MET A 111 -28.00 -19.64 10.14
C MET A 111 -27.54 -19.35 8.70
N PRO A 112 -27.81 -20.25 7.75
CA PRO A 112 -27.47 -20.01 6.36
C PRO A 112 -28.26 -18.80 5.86
N ILE A 113 -27.53 -17.81 5.34
CA ILE A 113 -28.10 -16.69 4.61
C ILE A 113 -28.55 -17.23 3.25
N ALA A 114 -29.64 -16.70 2.71
CA ALA A 114 -30.10 -17.11 1.39
C ALA A 114 -28.99 -16.88 0.35
N GLY A 115 -28.55 -17.95 -0.31
CA GLY A 115 -27.46 -17.90 -1.28
C GLY A 115 -26.07 -17.82 -0.67
N CYS A 116 -25.87 -18.06 0.64
CA CYS A 116 -24.54 -18.17 1.22
C CYS A 116 -24.39 -19.38 2.15
N GLU A 117 -23.28 -20.12 1.98
CA GLU A 117 -22.91 -21.24 2.82
C GLU A 117 -21.77 -20.83 3.78
N PRO A 118 -21.83 -21.22 5.07
CA PRO A 118 -20.72 -20.97 5.99
C PRO A 118 -19.44 -21.64 5.50
N PHE A 119 -18.37 -20.86 5.33
CA PHE A 119 -17.08 -21.35 4.84
C PHE A 119 -16.13 -21.67 6.01
N ALA A 120 -16.00 -20.73 6.94
CA ALA A 120 -15.18 -20.90 8.14
C ALA A 120 -15.86 -20.22 9.34
N LEU A 121 -16.04 -20.97 10.43
CA LEU A 121 -16.20 -20.36 11.76
C LEU A 121 -14.88 -20.43 12.46
N THR A 122 -14.28 -19.27 12.73
CA THR A 122 -13.01 -19.24 13.41
C THR A 122 -13.01 -18.17 14.49
N THR A 123 -13.28 -18.64 15.71
CA THR A 123 -13.19 -17.93 17.00
C THR A 123 -14.45 -17.13 17.38
N THR A 124 -15.13 -17.64 18.41
CA THR A 124 -16.20 -16.94 19.14
C THR A 124 -15.79 -16.89 20.61
N SER A 125 -15.40 -15.72 21.09
CA SER A 125 -15.35 -15.40 22.51
C SER A 125 -16.50 -14.45 22.86
N ALA A 126 -16.64 -14.11 24.14
CA ALA A 126 -17.59 -13.07 24.52
C ALA A 126 -17.21 -11.68 23.98
N GLU A 127 -15.93 -11.47 23.65
CA GLU A 127 -15.36 -10.17 23.28
C GLU A 127 -15.04 -10.05 21.79
N ASN A 128 -15.06 -11.16 21.06
CA ASN A 128 -14.71 -11.20 19.65
C ASN A 128 -15.48 -12.32 18.96
N CYS A 129 -16.00 -12.05 17.77
CA CYS A 129 -16.52 -13.09 16.89
C CYS A 129 -16.05 -12.83 15.46
N HIS A 130 -15.93 -13.92 14.70
CA HIS A 130 -15.57 -13.87 13.30
C HIS A 130 -16.31 -14.98 12.54
N VAL A 131 -17.00 -14.60 11.47
CA VAL A 131 -17.75 -15.49 10.58
C VAL A 131 -17.43 -15.16 9.12
N GLU A 132 -17.26 -16.21 8.32
CA GLU A 132 -17.05 -16.12 6.88
C GLU A 132 -18.07 -17.01 6.17
N PHE A 133 -18.75 -16.43 5.18
CA PHE A 133 -19.66 -17.13 4.28
C PHE A 133 -19.14 -17.02 2.86
N ARG A 134 -19.29 -18.11 2.12
CA ARG A 134 -19.14 -18.12 0.68
C ARG A 134 -20.53 -18.03 0.07
N CYS A 135 -20.77 -16.97 -0.66
CA CYS A 135 -22.05 -16.71 -1.31
C CYS A 135 -22.07 -17.26 -2.74
N ASP A 136 -23.27 -17.29 -3.32
CA ASP A 136 -23.49 -17.45 -4.75
C ASP A 136 -22.69 -16.38 -5.49
N GLU A 137 -22.44 -16.62 -6.77
CA GLU A 137 -21.63 -15.71 -7.58
C GLU A 137 -20.18 -15.51 -7.07
N GLY A 138 -19.69 -16.42 -6.20
CA GLY A 138 -18.30 -16.40 -5.76
C GLY A 138 -17.99 -15.21 -4.86
N GLU A 139 -19.02 -14.52 -4.39
CA GLU A 139 -18.90 -13.46 -3.42
C GLU A 139 -18.58 -14.06 -2.04
N TYR A 140 -17.92 -13.25 -1.21
CA TYR A 140 -17.66 -13.60 0.18
C TYR A 140 -18.32 -12.57 1.07
N LEU A 141 -19.00 -13.06 2.10
CA LEU A 141 -19.44 -12.23 3.19
C LEU A 141 -18.55 -12.53 4.39
N TYR A 142 -17.80 -11.52 4.78
CA TYR A 142 -16.89 -11.58 5.91
C TYR A 142 -17.42 -10.64 6.99
N THR A 143 -17.46 -11.11 8.23
CA THR A 143 -17.83 -10.27 9.36
C THR A 143 -16.97 -10.58 10.57
N ARG A 144 -16.41 -9.54 11.17
CA ARG A 144 -15.62 -9.62 12.39
C ARG A 144 -16.11 -8.57 13.36
N CYS A 145 -16.51 -8.98 14.56
CA CYS A 145 -16.90 -8.07 15.62
C CYS A 145 -15.95 -8.12 16.80
N MET A 146 -15.72 -6.97 17.41
CA MET A 146 -14.98 -6.81 18.65
C MET A 146 -15.83 -6.00 19.64
N ALA A 147 -15.68 -6.30 20.93
CA ALA A 147 -16.36 -5.54 21.98
C ALA A 147 -15.85 -4.08 22.02
N ASP A 148 -16.78 -3.14 22.08
CA ASP A 148 -16.56 -1.69 22.23
C ASP A 148 -17.43 -1.17 23.40
N GLY A 149 -16.92 -1.31 24.63
CA GLY A 149 -17.68 -0.98 25.84
C GLY A 149 -18.92 -1.85 26.01
N ASP A 150 -20.11 -1.23 26.00
CA ASP A 150 -21.42 -1.90 26.07
C ASP A 150 -21.98 -2.26 24.68
N SER A 151 -21.21 -1.99 23.62
CA SER A 151 -21.56 -2.24 22.22
C SER A 151 -20.58 -3.23 21.58
N SER A 152 -20.87 -3.65 20.35
CA SER A 152 -19.92 -4.37 19.49
C SER A 152 -19.70 -3.62 18.20
N LEU A 153 -18.43 -3.34 17.88
CA LEU A 153 -18.02 -2.81 16.59
C LEU A 153 -17.75 -3.98 15.66
N CYS A 154 -18.47 -4.03 14.55
CA CYS A 154 -18.41 -5.09 13.56
C CYS A 154 -17.94 -4.55 12.21
N GLU A 155 -16.80 -5.03 11.75
CA GLU A 155 -16.34 -4.88 10.38
C GLU A 155 -17.08 -5.90 9.52
N CYS A 156 -17.65 -5.45 8.42
CA CYS A 156 -18.22 -6.33 7.41
C CYS A 156 -17.67 -6.01 6.03
N ARG A 157 -17.37 -7.06 5.27
CA ARG A 157 -17.07 -6.98 3.84
C ARG A 157 -18.06 -7.85 3.10
N GLY A 158 -18.84 -7.24 2.22
CA GLY A 158 -19.80 -7.92 1.36
C GLY A 158 -19.77 -7.38 -0.07
N SER A 159 -20.85 -7.60 -0.82
CA SER A 159 -20.99 -7.17 -2.22
C SER A 159 -20.90 -5.66 -2.43
N ASN A 160 -21.24 -4.87 -1.40
CA ASN A 160 -21.19 -3.40 -1.37
C ASN A 160 -19.88 -2.84 -0.78
N GLY A 161 -18.86 -3.68 -0.59
CA GLY A 161 -17.55 -3.26 -0.08
C GLY A 161 -17.42 -3.43 1.44
N PHE A 162 -16.44 -2.71 1.99
CA PHE A 162 -16.13 -2.71 3.42
C PHE A 162 -16.97 -1.65 4.15
N ARG A 163 -17.56 -2.03 5.28
CA ARG A 163 -18.40 -1.19 6.14
C ARG A 163 -18.19 -1.58 7.59
N GLU A 164 -18.29 -0.61 8.49
CA GLU A 164 -18.34 -0.87 9.92
C GLU A 164 -19.73 -0.56 10.48
N TYR A 165 -20.13 -1.33 11.47
CA TYR A 165 -21.41 -1.18 12.16
C TYR A 165 -21.21 -1.29 13.67
N LEU A 166 -21.88 -0.44 14.43
CA LEU A 166 -21.94 -0.51 15.89
C LEU A 166 -23.29 -1.08 16.31
N PHE A 167 -23.25 -2.12 17.15
CA PHE A 167 -24.43 -2.79 17.70
C PHE A 167 -24.52 -2.57 19.21
N GLU A 168 -25.55 -1.87 19.66
CA GLU A 168 -25.77 -1.63 21.09
C GLU A 168 -26.36 -2.88 21.78
N GLY A 169 -25.80 -3.25 22.94
CA GLY A 169 -26.36 -4.29 23.80
C GLY A 169 -26.30 -5.71 23.24
N VAL A 170 -25.55 -5.93 22.15
CA VAL A 170 -25.31 -7.24 21.54
C VAL A 170 -23.79 -7.49 21.51
N SER A 171 -23.35 -8.70 21.87
CA SER A 171 -21.93 -9.06 21.89
C SER A 171 -21.67 -10.52 21.51
N GLY A 172 -20.38 -10.82 21.27
CA GLY A 172 -19.92 -12.13 20.84
C GLY A 172 -20.65 -12.58 19.58
N PHE A 173 -20.99 -13.87 19.52
CA PHE A 173 -21.58 -14.48 18.32
C PHE A 173 -22.88 -13.81 17.82
N ALA A 174 -23.75 -13.36 18.73
CA ALA A 174 -24.99 -12.69 18.37
C ALA A 174 -24.75 -11.36 17.63
N ALA A 175 -23.62 -10.68 17.89
CA ALA A 175 -23.25 -9.47 17.17
C ALA A 175 -22.86 -9.80 15.72
N CYS A 176 -22.10 -10.90 15.51
CA CYS A 176 -21.77 -11.36 14.17
C CYS A 176 -23.00 -11.78 13.37
N GLU A 177 -23.94 -12.54 13.95
CA GLU A 177 -25.17 -12.92 13.26
C GLU A 177 -25.95 -11.68 12.79
N ARG A 178 -26.03 -10.66 13.66
CA ARG A 178 -26.74 -9.43 13.33
C ARG A 178 -26.00 -8.58 12.30
N ALA A 179 -24.68 -8.50 12.40
CA ALA A 179 -23.85 -7.79 11.44
C ALA A 179 -23.91 -8.42 10.05
N VAL A 180 -23.96 -9.74 9.98
CA VAL A 180 -24.19 -10.50 8.76
C VAL A 180 -25.51 -10.10 8.08
N ASP A 181 -26.61 -10.06 8.83
CA ASP A 181 -27.93 -9.69 8.28
C ASP A 181 -27.91 -8.27 7.71
N VAL A 182 -27.42 -7.30 8.48
CA VAL A 182 -27.34 -5.88 8.06
C VAL A 182 -26.44 -5.71 6.83
N CYS A 183 -25.33 -6.43 6.80
CA CYS A 183 -24.38 -6.33 5.70
C CYS A 183 -24.90 -6.98 4.41
N ALA A 184 -25.66 -8.08 4.52
CA ALA A 184 -26.30 -8.72 3.38
C ALA A 184 -27.44 -7.87 2.79
N GLU A 185 -28.15 -7.09 3.60
CA GLU A 185 -29.20 -6.16 3.12
C GLU A 185 -28.62 -4.99 2.30
N GLY A 186 -27.42 -4.52 2.66
CA GLY A 186 -26.61 -3.72 1.76
C GLY A 186 -27.07 -2.27 1.54
N GLU A 187 -27.80 -1.67 2.48
CA GLU A 187 -28.25 -0.29 2.33
C GLU A 187 -27.07 0.69 2.36
N VAL A 188 -26.95 1.50 1.30
CA VAL A 188 -25.94 2.57 1.26
C VAL A 188 -26.45 3.75 2.08
N VAL A 189 -25.91 3.87 3.29
CA VAL A 189 -26.24 4.94 4.24
C VAL A 189 -25.19 6.04 4.15
N SER A 190 -25.65 7.29 4.06
CA SER A 190 -24.83 8.50 4.19
C SER A 190 -24.50 8.75 5.67
N ILE A 191 -23.22 8.90 6.00
CA ILE A 191 -22.76 9.10 7.38
C ILE A 191 -22.40 10.57 7.57
N ASP A 192 -23.41 11.36 7.97
CA ASP A 192 -23.30 12.80 8.20
C ASP A 192 -23.36 13.17 9.71
N GLY A 193 -23.13 12.19 10.58
CA GLY A 193 -23.13 12.37 12.03
C GLY A 193 -21.96 13.22 12.53
N PRO A 194 -22.03 13.73 13.78
CA PRO A 194 -20.91 14.44 14.37
C PRO A 194 -19.69 13.52 14.47
N ARG A 195 -18.52 14.09 14.23
CA ARG A 195 -17.23 13.43 14.41
C ARG A 195 -16.90 13.33 15.89
N GLU A 196 -16.77 12.10 16.40
CA GLU A 196 -16.40 11.79 17.78
C GLU A 196 -15.00 11.16 17.82
N CYS A 197 -14.06 11.79 18.51
CA CYS A 197 -12.68 11.31 18.56
C CYS A 197 -12.28 10.87 19.97
N SER A 198 -11.66 9.70 20.04
CA SER A 198 -10.90 9.26 21.21
C SER A 198 -9.43 9.54 20.97
N VAL A 199 -8.79 10.24 21.91
CA VAL A 199 -7.40 10.66 21.76
C VAL A 199 -6.50 9.94 22.76
N SER A 200 -5.48 9.26 22.24
CA SER A 200 -4.43 8.61 23.01
C SER A 200 -3.11 9.36 22.82
N ARG A 201 -2.38 9.56 23.92
CA ARG A 201 -1.08 10.22 23.92
C ARG A 201 -0.09 9.42 24.74
N SER A 202 1.13 9.28 24.25
CA SER A 202 2.28 8.82 25.00
C SER A 202 3.49 9.71 24.69
N ALA A 203 4.31 9.99 25.70
CA ALA A 203 5.51 10.81 25.54
C ALA A 203 6.63 10.28 26.43
N GLY A 204 7.81 10.13 25.83
CA GLY A 204 9.08 9.83 26.48
C GLY A 204 10.05 11.01 26.39
N SER A 205 11.30 10.80 26.80
CA SER A 205 12.37 11.81 26.67
C SER A 205 12.77 12.09 25.23
N ASP A 206 12.66 11.06 24.38
CA ASP A 206 13.21 11.02 23.03
C ASP A 206 12.18 10.64 21.97
N SER A 207 10.92 10.46 22.36
CA SER A 207 9.84 10.23 21.41
C SER A 207 8.49 10.68 21.97
N CYS A 208 7.52 10.90 21.09
CA CYS A 208 6.11 11.02 21.44
C CYS A 208 5.25 10.32 20.40
N VAL A 209 4.04 9.93 20.79
CA VAL A 209 3.02 9.39 19.91
C VAL A 209 1.67 9.98 20.29
N ARG A 210 0.91 10.42 19.30
CA ARG A 210 -0.50 10.78 19.38
C ARG A 210 -1.28 9.92 18.40
N ARG A 211 -2.42 9.40 18.84
CA ARG A 211 -3.38 8.68 17.99
C ARG A 211 -4.76 9.21 18.28
N ASP A 212 -5.45 9.61 17.23
CA ASP A 212 -6.84 10.04 17.28
C ASP A 212 -7.63 8.97 16.50
N SER A 213 -8.49 8.25 17.21
CA SER A 213 -9.42 7.29 16.61
C SER A 213 -10.78 7.96 16.62
N CYS A 214 -11.16 8.46 15.44
CA CYS A 214 -12.36 9.23 15.22
C CYS A 214 -13.42 8.35 14.56
N ARG A 215 -14.68 8.61 14.88
CA ARG A 215 -15.82 7.94 14.26
C ARG A 215 -16.93 8.92 13.94
N ARG A 216 -17.61 8.69 12.83
CA ARG A 216 -18.92 9.26 12.53
C ARG A 216 -19.93 8.13 12.50
N MET A 217 -21.14 8.42 12.94
CA MET A 217 -22.19 7.42 13.05
C MET A 217 -23.46 7.91 12.37
N ALA A 218 -24.13 7.01 11.65
CA ALA A 218 -25.49 7.19 11.18
C ALA A 218 -26.38 6.12 11.79
N GLU A 219 -27.33 6.55 12.63
CA GLU A 219 -28.34 5.67 13.21
C GLU A 219 -29.19 5.04 12.11
N LEU A 220 -29.28 3.71 12.14
CA LEU A 220 -30.18 2.94 11.29
C LEU A 220 -31.46 2.68 12.07
N ALA A 221 -31.64 1.45 12.56
CA ALA A 221 -32.77 1.03 13.37
C ALA A 221 -32.32 0.02 14.43
N ASP A 222 -33.15 -0.18 15.46
CA ASP A 222 -33.01 -1.24 16.46
C ASP A 222 -31.66 -1.26 17.22
N GLY A 223 -31.03 -0.10 17.41
CA GLY A 223 -29.72 0.01 18.08
C GLY A 223 -28.54 -0.39 17.20
N VAL A 224 -28.68 -0.25 15.88
CA VAL A 224 -27.60 -0.39 14.90
C VAL A 224 -27.27 0.98 14.34
N ALA A 225 -25.98 1.32 14.32
CA ALA A 225 -25.47 2.48 13.61
C ALA A 225 -24.44 2.05 12.56
N ALA A 226 -24.47 2.66 11.37
CA ALA A 226 -23.37 2.58 10.42
C ALA A 226 -22.24 3.48 10.91
N VAL A 227 -21.01 2.99 10.87
CA VAL A 227 -19.82 3.66 11.37
C VAL A 227 -18.86 3.94 10.22
N GLU A 228 -18.31 5.15 10.22
CA GLU A 228 -17.14 5.51 9.44
C GLU A 228 -16.02 5.81 10.44
N SER A 229 -15.01 4.96 10.48
CA SER A 229 -13.83 5.17 11.32
C SER A 229 -12.74 5.87 10.54
N GLU A 230 -12.15 6.88 11.17
CA GLU A 230 -10.99 7.61 10.70
C GLU A 230 -9.86 7.39 11.72
N PHE A 231 -8.69 7.00 11.24
CA PHE A 231 -7.51 6.84 12.10
C PHE A 231 -6.47 7.88 11.72
N GLU A 232 -6.12 8.72 12.70
CA GLU A 232 -5.06 9.71 12.56
C GLU A 232 -3.95 9.38 13.55
N ALA A 233 -2.72 9.43 13.08
CA ALA A 233 -1.58 9.18 13.94
C ALA A 233 -0.49 10.22 13.73
N THR A 234 0.27 10.47 14.77
CA THR A 234 1.48 11.27 14.73
C THR A 234 2.49 10.68 15.67
N TRP A 235 3.71 10.49 15.21
CA TRP A 235 4.81 10.04 16.05
C TRP A 235 6.04 10.87 15.74
N CYS A 236 6.78 11.22 16.78
CA CYS A 236 8.02 11.95 16.66
C CYS A 236 9.12 11.23 17.40
N ASP A 237 10.32 11.24 16.82
CA ASP A 237 11.55 10.77 17.42
C ASP A 237 12.59 11.89 17.43
N ARG A 238 13.36 11.97 18.52
CA ARG A 238 14.38 13.01 18.69
C ARG A 238 15.55 12.72 17.74
N GLU A 239 15.83 13.67 16.85
CA GLU A 239 16.97 13.59 15.94
C GLU A 239 18.19 14.32 16.53
N SER A 240 17.98 15.41 17.25
CA SER A 240 19.04 16.12 17.98
C SER A 240 18.53 16.77 19.28
N THR A 241 19.39 17.51 19.99
CA THR A 241 18.96 18.29 21.16
C THR A 241 17.99 19.42 20.82
N THR A 242 17.92 19.81 19.55
CA THR A 242 17.11 20.95 19.05
C THR A 242 16.24 20.58 17.87
N SER A 243 16.11 19.30 17.53
CA SER A 243 15.26 18.84 16.44
C SER A 243 14.63 17.48 16.71
N ALA A 244 13.43 17.29 16.17
CA ALA A 244 12.74 16.01 16.14
C ALA A 244 12.25 15.73 14.72
N ARG A 245 12.35 14.47 14.31
CA ARG A 245 11.74 13.95 13.09
C ARG A 245 10.37 13.42 13.45
N CYS A 246 9.36 13.87 12.74
CA CYS A 246 7.98 13.52 13.00
C CYS A 246 7.35 12.97 11.74
N PHE A 247 6.43 12.05 11.91
CA PHE A 247 5.60 11.50 10.86
C PHE A 247 4.16 11.63 11.31
N CYS A 248 3.26 11.81 10.36
CA CYS A 248 1.84 11.76 10.62
C CYS A 248 1.13 10.99 9.51
N LEU A 249 0.05 10.32 9.87
CA LEU A 249 -0.81 9.57 8.98
C LEU A 249 -2.22 10.15 9.12
N PHE A 250 -2.74 10.76 8.06
CA PHE A 250 -4.08 11.34 7.98
C PHE A 250 -4.72 10.91 6.67
N ASP A 251 -5.93 10.34 6.74
CA ASP A 251 -6.66 9.86 5.56
C ASP A 251 -5.87 8.87 4.68
N GLY A 252 -4.91 8.14 5.26
CA GLY A 252 -4.01 7.24 4.54
C GLY A 252 -2.72 7.90 4.03
N ILE A 253 -2.65 9.23 4.05
CA ILE A 253 -1.48 10.01 3.63
C ILE A 253 -0.47 10.07 4.76
N GLU A 254 0.70 9.46 4.56
CA GLU A 254 1.86 9.67 5.44
C GLU A 254 2.63 10.91 5.03
N ARG A 255 2.94 11.80 5.98
CA ARG A 255 3.81 12.97 5.77
C ARG A 255 4.91 13.01 6.81
N GLN A 256 6.10 13.41 6.38
CA GLN A 256 7.27 13.52 7.25
C GLN A 256 7.65 15.00 7.48
N TYR A 257 7.99 15.34 8.71
CA TYR A 257 8.43 16.67 9.11
C TYR A 257 9.72 16.61 9.92
N LEU A 258 10.57 17.61 9.75
CA LEU A 258 11.64 17.95 10.68
C LEU A 258 11.23 19.22 11.44
N ILE A 259 11.11 19.13 12.77
CA ILE A 259 10.72 20.27 13.61
C ILE A 259 11.88 20.72 14.47
N GLU A 260 12.10 22.04 14.51
CA GLU A 260 13.02 22.66 15.46
C GLU A 260 12.39 22.74 16.85
N THR A 261 12.83 21.88 17.77
CA THR A 261 12.25 21.76 19.11
C THR A 261 13.24 21.18 20.11
N SER A 262 13.26 21.73 21.33
CA SER A 262 13.92 21.11 22.48
C SER A 262 12.97 20.20 23.28
N GLU A 263 11.66 20.37 23.10
CA GLU A 263 10.58 19.74 23.87
C GLU A 263 9.81 18.75 22.99
N ILE A 264 10.31 17.52 22.86
CA ILE A 264 9.67 16.53 21.98
C ILE A 264 8.24 16.15 22.43
N ALA A 265 7.95 16.22 23.73
CA ALA A 265 6.66 15.79 24.27
C ALA A 265 5.48 16.60 23.72
N SER A 266 5.68 17.87 23.34
CA SER A 266 4.66 18.72 22.73
C SER A 266 4.66 18.68 21.20
N SER A 267 5.75 18.22 20.57
CA SER A 267 5.88 18.19 19.10
C SER A 267 4.80 17.37 18.42
N CYS A 268 4.35 16.25 19.01
CA CYS A 268 3.29 15.45 18.42
C CYS A 268 1.97 16.21 18.32
N ASP A 269 1.59 17.00 19.32
CA ASP A 269 0.35 17.78 19.24
C ASP A 269 0.46 18.89 18.17
N THR A 270 1.63 19.52 18.03
CA THR A 270 1.90 20.50 16.98
C THR A 270 1.81 19.87 15.59
N VAL A 271 2.57 18.79 15.32
CA VAL A 271 2.57 18.11 14.02
C VAL A 271 1.21 17.56 13.67
N HIS A 272 0.52 16.97 14.65
CA HIS A 272 -0.82 16.44 14.43
C HIS A 272 -1.80 17.54 13.97
N ALA A 273 -1.69 18.75 14.55
CA ALA A 273 -2.49 19.89 14.11
C ALA A 273 -2.13 20.38 12.69
N ILE A 274 -0.85 20.36 12.32
CA ILE A 274 -0.38 20.67 10.94
C ILE A 274 -0.98 19.67 9.96
N CYS A 275 -0.88 18.38 10.25
CA CYS A 275 -1.30 17.33 9.32
C CYS A 275 -2.82 17.26 9.14
N GLY A 276 -3.58 17.53 10.19
CA GLY A 276 -5.04 17.55 10.15
C GLY A 276 -5.64 18.88 9.73
N SER A 277 -4.83 19.92 9.49
CA SER A 277 -5.38 21.18 8.99
C SER A 277 -5.65 21.09 7.50
N GLU A 278 -6.91 21.24 7.10
CA GLU A 278 -7.31 21.45 5.70
C GLU A 278 -6.79 22.79 5.14
N ALA A 279 -6.33 23.69 6.00
CA ALA A 279 -5.73 24.94 5.59
C ALA A 279 -4.40 24.65 4.88
N GLU A 280 -4.33 25.01 3.61
CA GLU A 280 -3.10 24.98 2.83
C GLU A 280 -2.03 25.78 3.58
N ILE A 281 -1.00 25.09 4.07
CA ILE A 281 0.08 25.72 4.81
C ILE A 281 0.98 26.36 3.75
N GLU A 282 0.90 27.69 3.63
CA GLU A 282 1.72 28.43 2.67
C GLU A 282 3.21 28.16 2.92
N PRO A 283 3.93 27.64 1.92
CA PRO A 283 5.37 27.46 2.00
C PRO A 283 6.10 28.79 2.22
N LYS A 284 7.15 28.78 3.05
CA LYS A 284 8.01 29.95 3.25
C LYS A 284 9.16 30.03 2.26
N SER A 285 9.52 28.91 1.65
CA SER A 285 10.61 28.78 0.72
C SER A 285 10.14 28.00 -0.49
N ASP A 286 10.88 28.17 -1.59
CA ASP A 286 10.80 27.19 -2.66
C ASP A 286 11.26 25.82 -2.11
N ARG A 287 10.74 24.75 -2.71
CA ARG A 287 11.15 23.38 -2.41
C ARG A 287 12.60 23.17 -2.83
N GLU A 288 13.44 22.71 -1.90
CA GLU A 288 14.85 22.40 -2.13
C GLU A 288 15.06 20.88 -2.08
N CYS A 289 15.59 20.29 -3.15
CA CYS A 289 15.86 18.85 -3.25
C CYS A 289 17.36 18.56 -3.30
N GLU A 290 17.81 17.59 -2.50
CA GLU A 290 19.18 17.10 -2.48
C GLU A 290 19.21 15.60 -2.84
N VAL A 291 20.13 15.22 -3.73
CA VAL A 291 20.39 13.82 -4.08
C VAL A 291 21.01 13.10 -2.89
N VAL A 292 20.28 12.15 -2.29
CA VAL A 292 20.74 11.35 -1.15
C VAL A 292 21.32 10.01 -1.57
N GLU A 293 20.83 9.45 -2.68
CA GLU A 293 21.35 8.22 -3.26
C GLU A 293 21.37 8.33 -4.79
N GLN A 294 22.46 7.84 -5.39
CA GLN A 294 22.58 7.79 -6.85
C GLN A 294 23.48 6.63 -7.26
N ASN A 295 23.00 5.84 -8.21
CA ASN A 295 23.75 4.72 -8.76
C ASN A 295 23.51 4.59 -10.27
N ALA A 296 24.58 4.26 -11.00
CA ALA A 296 24.52 3.99 -12.43
C ALA A 296 25.37 2.77 -12.77
N GLU A 297 24.72 1.78 -13.37
CA GLU A 297 25.29 0.54 -13.87
C GLU A 297 24.98 0.40 -15.37
N PRO A 298 25.64 -0.51 -16.10
CA PRO A 298 25.53 -0.56 -17.57
C PRO A 298 24.09 -0.71 -18.13
N ASP A 299 23.20 -1.31 -17.35
CA ASP A 299 21.81 -1.63 -17.72
C ASP A 299 20.79 -1.10 -16.71
N ARG A 300 21.21 -0.36 -15.67
CA ARG A 300 20.29 0.19 -14.67
C ARG A 300 20.79 1.51 -14.09
N CYS A 301 19.88 2.39 -13.71
CA CYS A 301 20.18 3.55 -12.90
C CYS A 301 19.18 3.69 -11.75
N GLY A 302 19.57 4.42 -10.72
CA GLY A 302 18.70 4.84 -9.62
C GLY A 302 19.12 6.21 -9.13
N ILE A 303 18.12 7.02 -8.76
CA ILE A 303 18.30 8.30 -8.10
C ILE A 303 17.24 8.45 -7.01
N GLU A 304 17.65 8.88 -5.84
CA GLU A 304 16.76 9.25 -4.73
C GLU A 304 17.13 10.67 -4.28
N GLU A 305 16.12 11.52 -4.20
CA GLU A 305 16.24 12.88 -3.69
C GLU A 305 15.38 13.04 -2.44
N LEU A 306 15.94 13.72 -1.44
CA LEU A 306 15.18 14.21 -0.30
C LEU A 306 14.88 15.68 -0.54
N CYS A 307 13.61 15.99 -0.72
CA CYS A 307 13.12 17.34 -0.85
C CYS A 307 12.67 17.88 0.49
N SER A 308 12.93 19.17 0.69
CA SER A 308 12.62 19.89 1.90
C SER A 308 11.93 21.20 1.57
N GLU A 309 10.92 21.54 2.37
CA GLU A 309 10.15 22.77 2.21
C GLU A 309 9.87 23.36 3.59
N ALA A 310 10.29 24.61 3.82
CA ALA A 310 10.11 25.26 5.11
C ALA A 310 8.66 25.76 5.26
N LEU A 311 8.05 25.45 6.41
CA LEU A 311 6.67 25.78 6.76
C LEU A 311 6.61 26.59 8.07
N GLU A 312 5.60 27.45 8.22
CA GLU A 312 5.22 27.99 9.55
C GLU A 312 4.15 27.11 10.17
N ALA A 313 4.53 26.32 11.17
CA ALA A 313 3.64 25.38 11.85
C ALA A 313 2.78 26.04 12.94
N GLY A 314 2.27 27.26 12.70
CA GLY A 314 1.58 28.04 13.74
C GLY A 314 2.46 28.31 14.99
N ASP A 315 2.02 29.20 15.88
CA ASP A 315 2.70 29.49 17.17
C ASP A 315 4.22 29.76 17.12
N GLY A 316 4.74 30.16 15.94
CA GLY A 316 6.16 30.41 15.70
C GLY A 316 7.03 29.14 15.63
N VAL A 317 6.45 27.95 15.50
CA VAL A 317 7.21 26.71 15.31
C VAL A 317 7.69 26.62 13.87
N ALA A 318 8.99 26.44 13.69
CA ALA A 318 9.57 26.15 12.38
C ALA A 318 9.49 24.64 12.13
N ALA A 319 8.84 24.26 11.04
CA ALA A 319 8.82 22.89 10.55
C ALA A 319 9.33 22.86 9.11
N THR A 320 9.94 21.75 8.72
CA THR A 320 10.33 21.47 7.36
C THR A 320 9.59 20.22 6.93
N LEU A 321 8.73 20.33 5.92
CA LEU A 321 8.15 19.17 5.26
C LEU A 321 9.27 18.45 4.52
N LEU A 322 9.36 17.14 4.71
CA LEU A 322 10.30 16.26 4.03
C LEU A 322 9.51 15.33 3.13
N ASP A 323 9.88 15.29 1.86
CA ASP A 323 9.32 14.38 0.87
C ASP A 323 10.49 13.69 0.16
N SER A 324 10.49 12.35 0.15
CA SER A 324 11.44 11.62 -0.66
C SER A 324 10.84 11.37 -2.04
N ARG A 325 11.69 11.39 -3.05
CA ARG A 325 11.31 11.01 -4.40
C ARG A 325 12.40 10.18 -5.01
N ARG A 326 12.02 9.21 -5.82
CA ARG A 326 12.94 8.24 -6.38
C ARG A 326 12.55 7.91 -7.81
N ALA A 327 13.55 7.73 -8.64
CA ALA A 327 13.38 7.10 -9.94
C ALA A 327 14.41 5.97 -10.11
N SER A 328 14.01 4.94 -10.83
CA SER A 328 14.90 3.87 -11.26
C SER A 328 14.56 3.43 -12.66
N CYS A 329 15.57 3.16 -13.47
CA CYS A 329 15.37 2.70 -14.84
C CYS A 329 16.20 1.46 -15.10
N THR A 330 15.66 0.52 -15.85
CA THR A 330 16.34 -0.71 -16.31
C THR A 330 16.25 -0.82 -17.82
N ALA A 331 17.33 -1.21 -18.49
CA ALA A 331 17.39 -1.32 -19.93
C ALA A 331 16.47 -2.43 -20.42
N THR A 332 15.74 -2.18 -21.50
CA THR A 332 14.91 -3.18 -22.16
C THR A 332 15.66 -3.78 -23.36
N SER A 333 15.19 -4.94 -23.86
CA SER A 333 15.78 -5.59 -25.04
C SER A 333 15.69 -4.75 -26.31
N ASP A 334 14.75 -3.81 -26.36
CA ASP A 334 14.36 -3.07 -27.57
C ASP A 334 15.06 -1.71 -27.68
N ALA A 335 16.23 -1.56 -27.03
CA ALA A 335 17.01 -0.33 -26.97
C ALA A 335 16.27 0.86 -26.30
N GLY A 336 15.35 0.58 -25.39
CA GLY A 336 14.73 1.55 -24.49
C GLY A 336 15.09 1.28 -23.03
N ALA A 337 14.43 2.01 -22.14
CA ALA A 337 14.50 1.83 -20.71
C ALA A 337 13.10 1.75 -20.12
N ARG A 338 12.89 0.83 -19.18
CA ARG A 338 11.69 0.79 -18.35
C ARG A 338 12.01 1.49 -17.03
N CYS A 339 11.32 2.59 -16.78
CA CYS A 339 11.51 3.45 -15.64
C CYS A 339 10.32 3.33 -14.70
N SER A 340 10.60 3.37 -13.40
CA SER A 340 9.62 3.60 -12.36
C SER A 340 10.04 4.84 -11.58
N CYS A 341 9.06 5.64 -11.16
CA CYS A 341 9.30 6.77 -10.29
C CYS A 341 8.21 6.84 -9.21
N TRP A 342 8.54 7.45 -8.08
CA TRP A 342 7.68 7.63 -6.92
C TRP A 342 8.01 8.97 -6.25
N GLY A 343 6.99 9.69 -5.79
CA GLY A 343 7.11 10.92 -4.99
C GLY A 343 5.74 11.43 -4.52
N ALA A 344 5.64 12.65 -3.99
CA ALA A 344 4.40 13.23 -3.46
C ALA A 344 3.18 13.21 -4.41
N ASN A 345 3.37 13.18 -5.72
CA ASN A 345 2.27 13.18 -6.70
C ASN A 345 1.80 11.76 -7.09
N GLY A 346 2.41 10.71 -6.53
CA GLY A 346 2.09 9.32 -6.81
C GLY A 346 3.27 8.53 -7.36
N SER A 347 2.96 7.43 -8.03
CA SER A 347 3.96 6.60 -8.69
C SER A 347 3.61 6.40 -10.15
N LEU A 348 4.62 6.19 -10.99
CA LEU A 348 4.40 5.87 -12.39
C LEU A 348 5.45 4.88 -12.87
N GLU A 349 5.01 3.94 -13.70
CA GLU A 349 5.88 3.05 -14.44
C GLU A 349 5.71 3.28 -15.94
N PHE A 350 6.80 3.45 -16.67
CA PHE A 350 6.78 3.87 -18.07
C PHE A 350 8.01 3.43 -18.86
N GLU A 351 7.94 3.54 -20.18
CA GLU A 351 9.05 3.28 -21.11
C GLU A 351 9.58 4.55 -21.76
N VAL A 352 10.90 4.69 -21.76
CA VAL A 352 11.65 5.71 -22.48
C VAL A 352 12.32 5.07 -23.69
N ALA A 353 12.00 5.55 -24.89
CA ALA A 353 12.53 4.99 -26.12
C ALA A 353 13.96 5.49 -26.43
N GLY A 354 14.83 4.61 -26.93
CA GLY A 354 16.05 4.99 -27.66
C GLY A 354 17.20 5.55 -26.82
N ALA A 355 17.08 5.61 -25.49
CA ALA A 355 18.12 6.09 -24.61
C ALA A 355 18.85 4.91 -23.94
N PRO A 356 20.20 4.85 -23.96
CA PRO A 356 20.91 3.98 -23.04
C PRO A 356 20.57 4.39 -21.61
N VAL A 357 20.45 3.41 -20.71
CA VAL A 357 20.24 3.71 -19.31
C VAL A 357 21.49 4.38 -18.75
N THR A 358 21.35 5.66 -18.44
CA THR A 358 22.40 6.52 -17.90
C THR A 358 21.87 7.25 -16.68
N GLU A 359 22.75 7.89 -15.94
CA GLU A 359 22.38 8.77 -14.84
C GLU A 359 21.33 9.81 -15.25
N SER A 360 21.49 10.45 -16.42
CA SER A 360 20.52 11.41 -16.94
C SER A 360 19.14 10.80 -17.20
N THR A 361 19.06 9.52 -17.59
CA THR A 361 17.78 8.84 -17.79
C THR A 361 16.96 8.79 -16.50
N CYS A 362 17.62 8.55 -15.36
CA CYS A 362 16.94 8.54 -14.07
C CYS A 362 16.56 9.94 -13.58
N VAL A 363 17.39 10.95 -13.87
CA VAL A 363 17.05 12.36 -13.58
C VAL A 363 15.83 12.79 -14.39
N ASP A 364 15.81 12.49 -15.69
CA ASP A 364 14.67 12.78 -16.57
C ASP A 364 13.41 12.04 -16.10
N ALA A 365 13.56 10.76 -15.72
CA ALA A 365 12.46 9.96 -15.19
C ALA A 365 11.90 10.50 -13.86
N LEU A 366 12.76 11.06 -13.01
CA LEU A 366 12.33 11.73 -11.78
C LEU A 366 11.52 12.98 -12.10
N GLY A 367 11.98 13.79 -13.06
CA GLY A 367 11.26 14.97 -13.54
C GLY A 367 9.87 14.63 -14.11
N MET A 368 9.73 13.50 -14.83
CA MET A 368 8.42 13.05 -15.32
C MET A 368 7.44 12.76 -14.17
N CYS A 369 7.92 12.30 -13.01
CA CYS A 369 7.06 12.08 -11.84
C CYS A 369 6.54 13.38 -11.22
N GLU A 370 7.17 14.52 -11.48
CA GLU A 370 6.67 15.81 -11.00
C GLU A 370 5.49 16.28 -11.84
N SER A 371 5.48 15.98 -13.14
CA SER A 371 4.47 16.43 -14.11
C SER A 371 3.29 15.45 -14.28
N LEU A 372 3.04 14.56 -13.30
CA LEU A 372 1.95 13.56 -13.37
C LEU A 372 0.55 14.19 -13.49
N ASP A 373 0.37 15.41 -13.02
CA ASP A 373 -0.86 16.20 -13.17
C ASP A 373 -1.17 16.53 -14.64
N THR A 374 -0.16 16.48 -15.53
CA THR A 374 -0.30 16.68 -16.98
C THR A 374 -0.41 15.38 -17.78
N LEU A 375 -0.43 14.22 -17.11
CA LEU A 375 -0.54 12.93 -17.76
C LEU A 375 -1.92 12.75 -18.39
N GLU A 376 -1.95 12.56 -19.71
CA GLU A 376 -3.17 12.29 -20.47
C GLU A 376 -3.08 10.90 -21.12
N ILE A 377 -4.06 10.03 -20.87
CA ILE A 377 -4.16 8.73 -21.54
C ILE A 377 -4.83 8.94 -22.91
N THR A 378 -4.18 8.48 -23.97
CA THR A 378 -4.56 8.76 -25.36
C THR A 378 -5.01 7.54 -26.15
N GLY A 379 -4.81 6.32 -25.62
CA GLY A 379 -5.15 5.07 -26.29
C GLY A 379 -5.70 3.99 -25.35
N ASP A 380 -6.22 2.93 -25.94
CA ASP A 380 -6.75 1.77 -25.23
C ASP A 380 -5.63 0.95 -24.58
N ALA A 381 -5.92 0.35 -23.43
CA ALA A 381 -4.99 -0.50 -22.72
C ALA A 381 -4.68 -1.80 -23.49
N GLN A 382 -3.39 -2.12 -23.61
CA GLN A 382 -2.90 -3.38 -24.17
C GLN A 382 -2.37 -4.26 -23.05
N CYS A 383 -3.19 -5.22 -22.62
CA CYS A 383 -2.88 -6.07 -21.48
C CYS A 383 -2.25 -7.41 -21.88
N ARG A 384 -1.25 -7.85 -21.11
CA ARG A 384 -0.63 -9.17 -21.21
C ARG A 384 -0.61 -9.85 -19.85
N PRO A 385 -0.88 -11.17 -19.77
CA PRO A 385 -0.80 -11.90 -18.51
C PRO A 385 0.65 -11.99 -18.02
N THR A 386 0.87 -11.68 -16.74
CA THR A 386 2.15 -11.85 -16.04
C THR A 386 2.11 -13.01 -15.06
N LEU A 387 0.93 -13.26 -14.49
CA LEU A 387 0.66 -14.35 -13.57
C LEU A 387 -0.72 -14.94 -13.87
N GLN A 388 -0.83 -16.26 -13.80
CA GLN A 388 -2.11 -16.96 -13.84
C GLN A 388 -2.04 -18.21 -12.96
N TYR A 389 -3.03 -18.33 -12.09
CA TYR A 389 -3.26 -19.49 -11.23
C TYR A 389 -4.73 -19.87 -11.29
N ALA A 390 -5.03 -21.16 -11.40
CA ALA A 390 -6.40 -21.64 -11.37
C ALA A 390 -6.47 -23.03 -10.74
N ASP A 391 -7.43 -23.22 -9.85
CA ASP A 391 -7.79 -24.50 -9.27
C ASP A 391 -9.33 -24.66 -9.21
N ALA A 392 -9.83 -25.72 -8.57
CA ALA A 392 -11.27 -25.96 -8.50
C ALA A 392 -12.06 -24.96 -7.63
N GLN A 393 -11.39 -24.13 -6.84
CA GLN A 393 -11.99 -23.21 -5.87
C GLN A 393 -11.89 -21.75 -6.28
N TYR A 394 -10.84 -21.36 -6.99
CA TYR A 394 -10.68 -19.99 -7.49
C TYR A 394 -9.72 -19.94 -8.69
N CYS A 395 -9.75 -18.81 -9.39
CA CYS A 395 -8.67 -18.40 -10.28
C CYS A 395 -8.21 -17.01 -9.88
N ASP A 396 -6.90 -16.79 -9.95
CA ASP A 396 -6.26 -15.49 -9.77
C ASP A 396 -5.33 -15.26 -10.96
N ALA A 397 -5.40 -14.08 -11.56
CA ALA A 397 -4.48 -13.66 -12.58
C ALA A 397 -4.11 -12.19 -12.45
N THR A 398 -2.89 -11.87 -12.83
CA THR A 398 -2.39 -10.50 -12.94
C THR A 398 -2.03 -10.24 -14.40
N LEU A 399 -2.52 -9.13 -14.93
CA LEU A 399 -2.14 -8.60 -16.22
C LEU A 399 -1.36 -7.30 -16.03
N GLU A 400 -0.32 -7.15 -16.84
CA GLU A 400 0.35 -5.87 -17.05
C GLU A 400 -0.26 -5.22 -18.29
N CYS A 401 -0.77 -4.02 -18.14
CA CYS A 401 -1.43 -3.26 -19.18
C CYS A 401 -0.59 -2.06 -19.57
N ALA A 402 -0.19 -2.01 -20.84
CA ALA A 402 0.47 -0.86 -21.40
C ALA A 402 -0.56 0.13 -21.97
N LEU A 403 -0.42 1.41 -21.66
CA LEU A 403 -1.26 2.48 -22.18
C LEU A 403 -0.39 3.50 -22.91
N GLU A 404 -0.91 4.01 -24.03
CA GLU A 404 -0.33 5.14 -24.72
C GLU A 404 -0.79 6.43 -24.03
N ALA A 405 0.15 7.25 -23.62
CA ALA A 405 -0.09 8.47 -22.87
C ALA A 405 0.74 9.63 -23.42
N THR A 406 0.46 10.84 -22.94
CA THR A 406 1.31 12.00 -23.14
C THR A 406 1.54 12.71 -21.81
N ILE A 407 2.77 13.17 -21.59
CA ILE A 407 3.12 14.04 -20.46
C ILE A 407 3.74 15.31 -21.04
N GLU A 408 3.19 16.48 -20.71
CA GLU A 408 3.56 17.77 -21.34
C GLU A 408 3.52 17.75 -22.89
N GLY A 409 2.70 16.86 -23.48
CA GLY A 409 2.58 16.66 -24.92
C GLY A 409 3.63 15.72 -25.55
N GLU A 410 4.58 15.21 -24.78
CA GLU A 410 5.53 14.19 -25.23
C GLU A 410 4.91 12.79 -25.09
N PRO A 411 4.94 11.95 -26.14
CA PRO A 411 4.36 10.62 -26.10
C PRO A 411 5.15 9.71 -25.16
N LEU A 412 4.42 8.99 -24.32
CA LEU A 412 4.94 8.09 -23.31
C LEU A 412 4.13 6.80 -23.31
N ARG A 413 4.79 5.67 -23.07
CA ARG A 413 4.10 4.41 -22.83
C ARG A 413 4.13 4.10 -21.35
N VAL A 414 2.98 4.14 -20.69
CA VAL A 414 2.84 3.92 -19.25
C VAL A 414 2.28 2.53 -18.97
N TYR A 415 2.48 2.05 -17.75
CA TYR A 415 2.07 0.72 -17.32
C TYR A 415 1.12 0.82 -16.13
N GLY A 416 0.12 -0.07 -16.13
CA GLY A 416 -0.78 -0.31 -15.01
C GLY A 416 -0.95 -1.82 -14.79
N ALA A 417 -1.50 -2.17 -13.62
CA ALA A 417 -1.82 -3.55 -13.27
C ALA A 417 -3.33 -3.78 -13.28
N LEU A 418 -3.73 -4.94 -13.79
CA LEU A 418 -5.11 -5.41 -13.77
C LEU A 418 -5.14 -6.78 -13.08
N PHE A 419 -5.84 -6.85 -11.96
CA PHE A 419 -6.01 -8.07 -11.17
C PHE A 419 -7.36 -8.72 -11.51
N VAL A 420 -7.36 -10.03 -11.66
CA VAL A 420 -8.54 -10.82 -11.99
C VAL A 420 -8.70 -11.89 -10.93
N LEU A 421 -9.79 -11.83 -10.18
CA LEU A 421 -10.14 -12.84 -9.20
C LEU A 421 -11.47 -13.48 -9.58
N CYS A 422 -11.45 -14.77 -9.89
CA CYS A 422 -12.63 -15.55 -10.24
C CYS A 422 -12.94 -16.57 -9.15
N SER A 423 -14.23 -16.79 -8.92
CA SER A 423 -14.74 -17.85 -8.05
C SER A 423 -15.87 -18.63 -8.73
N PRO A 424 -16.01 -19.94 -8.47
CA PRO A 424 -16.96 -20.82 -9.16
C PRO A 424 -18.38 -20.65 -8.64
N VAL A 425 -19.34 -20.71 -9.56
CA VAL A 425 -20.76 -20.37 -9.34
C VAL A 425 -21.64 -21.28 -10.18
N GLY A 426 -22.29 -22.24 -9.54
CA GLY A 426 -23.02 -23.28 -10.27
C GLY A 426 -22.08 -24.03 -11.21
N ASP A 427 -22.39 -23.99 -12.51
CA ASP A 427 -21.58 -24.61 -13.58
C ASP A 427 -20.62 -23.60 -14.27
N GLY A 428 -20.55 -22.36 -13.79
CA GLY A 428 -19.75 -21.28 -14.35
C GLY A 428 -18.90 -20.55 -13.29
N TRP A 429 -18.48 -19.33 -13.61
CA TRP A 429 -17.61 -18.50 -12.77
C TRP A 429 -18.09 -17.06 -12.75
N THR A 430 -17.86 -16.38 -11.63
CA THR A 430 -17.96 -14.92 -11.53
C THR A 430 -16.59 -14.37 -11.20
N CYS A 431 -16.19 -13.33 -11.90
CA CYS A 431 -14.88 -12.72 -11.81
C CYS A 431 -15.00 -11.24 -11.49
N THR A 432 -14.11 -10.78 -10.62
CA THR A 432 -13.88 -9.37 -10.32
C THR A 432 -12.59 -8.94 -11.00
N CYS A 433 -12.65 -7.82 -11.73
CA CYS A 433 -11.52 -7.20 -12.41
C CYS A 433 -11.19 -5.90 -11.67
N THR A 434 -9.97 -5.74 -11.17
CA THR A 434 -9.56 -4.57 -10.38
C THR A 434 -8.36 -3.88 -11.03
N ALA A 435 -8.47 -2.58 -11.30
CA ALA A 435 -7.39 -1.73 -11.78
C ALA A 435 -7.36 -0.43 -10.97
N GLY A 436 -6.39 -0.29 -10.06
CA GLY A 436 -6.39 0.79 -9.07
C GLY A 436 -7.67 0.75 -8.21
N THR A 437 -8.41 1.86 -8.19
CA THR A 437 -9.69 1.98 -7.48
C THR A 437 -10.90 1.53 -8.30
N ASN A 438 -10.71 1.25 -9.60
CA ASN A 438 -11.79 0.82 -10.48
C ASN A 438 -12.04 -0.69 -10.34
N VAL A 439 -13.32 -1.07 -10.25
CA VAL A 439 -13.76 -2.47 -10.11
C VAL A 439 -14.84 -2.79 -11.14
N GLY A 440 -14.60 -3.82 -11.94
CA GLY A 440 -15.55 -4.42 -12.87
C GLY A 440 -15.92 -5.85 -12.47
N ARG A 441 -17.08 -6.34 -12.92
CA ARG A 441 -17.53 -7.72 -12.70
C ARG A 441 -17.96 -8.38 -14.00
N LEU A 442 -17.68 -9.67 -14.15
CA LEU A 442 -18.09 -10.46 -15.32
C LEU A 442 -18.41 -11.91 -14.93
N THR A 443 -19.31 -12.53 -15.69
CA THR A 443 -19.65 -13.94 -15.57
C THR A 443 -19.13 -14.73 -16.78
N ILE A 444 -18.73 -15.97 -16.53
CA ILE A 444 -18.12 -16.87 -17.50
C ILE A 444 -18.77 -18.25 -17.41
N ASP A 445 -19.42 -18.65 -18.49
CA ASP A 445 -20.09 -19.95 -18.60
C ASP A 445 -19.12 -21.04 -19.11
N ILE A 446 -17.99 -21.21 -18.41
CA ILE A 446 -16.97 -22.22 -18.71
C ILE A 446 -16.69 -23.02 -17.44
N ALA A 447 -16.85 -24.34 -17.47
CA ALA A 447 -16.70 -25.16 -16.27
C ALA A 447 -15.24 -25.37 -15.84
N ASP A 448 -14.31 -25.43 -16.80
CA ASP A 448 -12.89 -25.65 -16.50
C ASP A 448 -12.27 -24.37 -15.89
N PRO A 449 -11.64 -24.45 -14.70
CA PRO A 449 -11.09 -23.28 -14.04
C PRO A 449 -10.03 -22.54 -14.86
N TRP A 450 -9.17 -23.27 -15.57
CA TRP A 450 -8.08 -22.68 -16.33
C TRP A 450 -8.60 -21.94 -17.56
N GLU A 451 -9.55 -22.54 -18.29
CA GLU A 451 -10.21 -21.92 -19.43
C GLU A 451 -11.06 -20.71 -18.99
N ALA A 452 -11.79 -20.81 -17.89
CA ALA A 452 -12.56 -19.69 -17.34
C ALA A 452 -11.66 -18.51 -16.96
N CYS A 453 -10.53 -18.80 -16.29
CA CYS A 453 -9.53 -17.79 -15.94
C CYS A 453 -8.95 -17.10 -17.17
N THR A 454 -8.64 -17.87 -18.21
CA THR A 454 -8.11 -17.36 -19.48
C THR A 454 -9.11 -16.44 -20.19
N GLU A 455 -10.38 -16.82 -20.21
CA GLU A 455 -11.47 -16.00 -20.75
C GLU A 455 -11.69 -14.73 -19.92
N ALA A 456 -11.56 -14.81 -18.59
CA ALA A 456 -11.66 -13.66 -17.70
C ALA A 456 -10.60 -12.61 -18.02
N MET A 457 -9.34 -13.03 -18.15
CA MET A 457 -8.24 -12.14 -18.51
C MET A 457 -8.45 -11.46 -19.86
N ALA A 458 -9.06 -12.14 -20.83
CA ALA A 458 -9.35 -11.56 -22.15
C ALA A 458 -10.46 -10.49 -22.10
N ARG A 459 -11.44 -10.66 -21.20
CA ARG A 459 -12.62 -9.77 -21.09
C ARG A 459 -12.48 -8.67 -20.05
N CYS A 460 -11.63 -8.85 -19.03
CA CYS A 460 -11.47 -7.88 -17.96
C CYS A 460 -11.03 -6.48 -18.43
N PRO A 461 -10.12 -6.30 -19.40
CA PRO A 461 -9.76 -4.97 -19.90
C PRO A 461 -10.94 -4.17 -20.48
N GLU A 462 -12.02 -4.84 -20.90
CA GLU A 462 -13.26 -4.18 -21.37
C GLU A 462 -14.26 -3.92 -20.23
N ALA A 463 -14.13 -4.64 -19.11
CA ALA A 463 -15.05 -4.58 -17.98
C ALA A 463 -14.66 -3.53 -16.94
N VAL A 464 -13.42 -3.05 -16.95
CA VAL A 464 -12.90 -2.05 -16.03
C VAL A 464 -11.99 -1.07 -16.76
N ASP A 465 -12.06 0.21 -16.39
CA ASP A 465 -11.17 1.23 -16.92
C ASP A 465 -9.78 1.09 -16.29
N VAL A 466 -8.79 0.70 -17.10
CA VAL A 466 -7.42 0.46 -16.64
C VAL A 466 -6.70 1.80 -16.54
N GLN A 467 -6.19 2.09 -15.35
CA GLN A 467 -5.40 3.28 -15.08
C GLN A 467 -3.91 2.93 -14.94
N PRO A 468 -2.99 3.88 -15.17
CA PRO A 468 -1.59 3.71 -14.81
C PRO A 468 -1.45 3.39 -13.31
N SER A 469 -0.34 2.77 -12.92
CA SER A 469 -0.02 2.49 -11.52
C SER A 469 -0.28 3.71 -10.62
N ASP A 470 -0.92 3.46 -9.46
CA ASP A 470 -1.25 4.39 -8.37
C ASP A 470 -1.06 5.89 -8.62
N LEU A 471 -1.98 6.48 -9.41
CA LEU A 471 -2.24 7.92 -9.42
C LEU A 471 -3.09 8.38 -8.22
N THR A 472 -3.56 7.44 -7.39
CA THR A 472 -4.56 7.70 -6.33
C THR A 472 -4.16 7.21 -4.94
N SER A 473 -2.95 6.66 -4.75
CA SER A 473 -2.50 6.25 -3.42
C SER A 473 -1.56 7.28 -2.80
N GLN A 474 -2.11 8.41 -2.39
CA GLN A 474 -1.67 9.07 -1.15
C GLN A 474 -2.91 9.49 -0.40
#